data_AF-A0A8C9TTH0-F1
#
_entry.id   AF-A0A8C9TTH0-F1
#
_cell.length_a   1.000
_cell.length_b   1.000
_cell.length_c   1.000
_cell.angle_alpha   90.00
_cell.angle_beta   90.00
_cell.angle_gamma   90.00
#
_symmetry.space_group_name_H-M   'P 1'
#
loop_
_entity.id
_entity.type
_entity.pdbx_description
1 polymer ?
#
loop_
_entity_poly.entity_id
_entity_poly.type
_entity_poly.pdbx_seq_one_letter_code
_entity_poly.pdbx_strand_id
1 'polypeptide(L)'
;LPAECRPTARCADLMSLDTMTPMERKRQGYIHELIETEERYVEDLQLVLQVFHKPMSESGRLTESEMGMIFINWDELISCNTALLQALRARKQSGGEKMPVQMIGDVLATQLSHMQAYVRFCSCQLDGAALLQHKTDEEPDFKNFLKKIATDYRCKGMPLSSFLLKPMQRITRYPLIIKNILESTPETHTDRGHLQEALEKAEELCLQVNEGVREKENSDRLEWIQNHLQCDGIIENLTFNSLTNCLGPRKLLHSGKLYKSKSNKELYAFLFSDFLLFTYAIKQFSSSGPDRLFSSKSNVQFKLYKTPVFLNEVLVKLPSDPSSDEPIFHISHIDRVYTLRTENINERTAWVQKIKAASENFIDTEKKKRDKVYQARSVKASGIGRLLVTIQEATELKSSKAGGKCNPYCEVTMGAQCYTSRTLTDSLNPRWNFNCQFFIKDLYQDVLCIAIFEKNQFSPDDFLGRTELPVATIKKEFENKGPSNRRLLLHEVPTGEVMVRLDLQLGHETTVHL
;
A
#
# COMPACT_ATOMS: atom_id res chain seq x y z
N LEU A 1 -44.96 28.54 1.21
CA LEU A 1 -44.47 29.84 0.66
C LEU A 1 -43.01 29.98 1.10
N PRO A 2 -42.02 29.76 0.23
CA PRO A 2 -40.63 29.83 0.62
C PRO A 2 -40.17 31.30 0.68
N ALA A 3 -39.47 31.63 1.76
CA ALA A 3 -38.90 32.94 2.03
C ALA A 3 -37.70 33.20 1.11
N GLU A 4 -37.77 34.28 0.35
CA GLU A 4 -36.69 34.78 -0.50
C GLU A 4 -35.51 35.29 0.35
N CYS A 5 -34.33 34.78 0.02
CA CYS A 5 -33.05 35.26 0.50
C CYS A 5 -32.79 36.68 -0.03
N ARG A 6 -32.58 37.65 0.87
CA ARG A 6 -32.13 39.00 0.50
C ARG A 6 -30.65 38.98 0.09
N PRO A 7 -30.26 39.55 -1.06
CA PRO A 7 -28.86 39.75 -1.38
C PRO A 7 -28.34 40.99 -0.65
N THR A 8 -27.29 40.81 0.15
CA THR A 8 -26.48 41.91 0.70
C THR A 8 -25.68 42.57 -0.43
N ALA A 9 -26.31 43.52 -1.10
CA ALA A 9 -25.64 44.45 -2.00
C ALA A 9 -25.01 45.58 -1.18
N ARG A 10 -23.69 45.54 -0.97
CA ARG A 10 -22.91 46.75 -0.65
C ARG A 10 -21.58 46.77 -1.42
N CYS A 11 -21.57 47.70 -2.39
CA CYS A 11 -20.45 48.42 -2.98
C CYS A 11 -19.43 47.67 -3.84
N ALA A 12 -19.89 47.13 -4.97
CA ALA A 12 -19.13 47.26 -6.22
C ALA A 12 -19.58 48.55 -6.92
N ASP A 13 -18.67 49.27 -7.59
CA ASP A 13 -19.10 50.28 -8.55
C ASP A 13 -20.00 49.59 -9.58
N LEU A 14 -21.26 50.02 -9.67
CA LEU A 14 -22.31 49.39 -10.48
C LEU A 14 -21.90 49.18 -11.95
N MET A 15 -20.86 49.84 -12.44
CA MET A 15 -20.40 49.74 -13.84
C MET A 15 -19.64 48.44 -14.18
N SER A 16 -19.12 47.69 -13.20
CA SER A 16 -18.28 46.50 -13.46
C SER A 16 -19.06 45.17 -13.54
N LEU A 17 -20.09 44.98 -12.72
CA LEU A 17 -20.88 43.74 -12.72
C LEU A 17 -21.99 43.71 -13.77
N ASP A 18 -22.51 44.88 -14.16
CA ASP A 18 -23.57 45.02 -15.16
C ASP A 18 -23.07 44.89 -16.61
N THR A 19 -21.76 45.02 -16.83
CA THR A 19 -21.12 44.86 -18.15
C THR A 19 -20.66 43.43 -18.44
N MET A 20 -20.67 42.53 -17.44
CA MET A 20 -20.23 41.13 -17.60
C MET A 20 -21.35 40.24 -18.14
N THR A 21 -20.97 39.27 -18.97
CA THR A 21 -21.91 38.23 -19.42
C THR A 21 -22.37 37.39 -18.22
N PRO A 22 -23.58 36.80 -18.27
CA PRO A 22 -24.07 35.93 -17.19
C PRO A 22 -23.10 34.78 -16.84
N MET A 23 -22.43 34.22 -17.86
CA MET A 23 -21.45 33.15 -17.69
C MET A 23 -20.20 33.62 -16.94
N GLU A 24 -19.66 34.79 -17.31
CA GLU A 24 -18.48 35.34 -16.63
C GLU A 24 -18.81 35.76 -15.19
N ARG A 25 -20.02 36.28 -14.94
CA ARG A 25 -20.51 36.55 -13.58
C ARG A 25 -20.55 35.27 -12.73
N LYS A 26 -21.00 34.15 -13.30
CA LYS A 26 -21.03 32.84 -12.64
C LYS A 26 -19.61 32.33 -12.35
N ARG A 27 -18.70 32.44 -13.32
CA ARG A 27 -17.28 32.10 -13.16
C ARG A 27 -16.63 32.87 -12.01
N GLN A 28 -16.78 34.19 -11.99
CA GLN A 28 -16.25 35.01 -10.88
C GLN A 28 -16.88 34.66 -9.54
N GLY A 29 -18.18 34.34 -9.51
CA GLY A 29 -18.87 33.87 -8.30
C GLY A 29 -18.20 32.63 -7.70
N TYR A 30 -17.91 31.61 -8.52
CA TYR A 30 -17.23 30.40 -8.04
C TYR A 30 -15.77 30.64 -7.64
N ILE A 31 -15.05 31.53 -8.33
CA ILE A 31 -13.69 31.93 -7.92
C ILE A 31 -13.72 32.64 -6.56
N HIS A 32 -14.72 33.50 -6.32
CA HIS A 32 -14.89 34.15 -5.02
C HIS A 32 -15.24 33.14 -3.94
N GLU A 33 -16.15 32.21 -4.22
CA GLU A 33 -16.52 31.13 -3.30
C GLU A 33 -15.29 30.29 -2.92
N LEU A 34 -14.43 29.93 -3.88
CA LEU A 34 -13.19 29.20 -3.63
C LEU A 34 -12.32 29.93 -2.59
N ILE A 35 -12.04 31.22 -2.81
CA ILE A 35 -11.14 32.03 -1.96
C ILE A 35 -11.75 32.20 -0.56
N GLU A 36 -13.03 32.57 -0.49
CA GLU A 36 -13.71 32.84 0.78
C GLU A 36 -13.88 31.56 1.62
N THR A 37 -14.14 30.43 0.97
CA THR A 37 -14.22 29.15 1.67
C THR A 37 -12.84 28.61 2.07
N GLU A 38 -11.78 28.96 1.33
CA GLU A 38 -10.40 28.62 1.71
C GLU A 38 -9.94 29.42 2.92
N GLU A 39 -10.24 30.72 2.95
CA GLU A 39 -9.96 31.60 4.09
C GLU A 39 -10.61 31.08 5.37
N ARG A 40 -11.92 30.79 5.31
CA ARG A 40 -12.66 30.18 6.42
C ARG A 40 -12.09 28.82 6.84
N TYR A 41 -11.65 28.01 5.87
CA TYR A 41 -11.08 26.71 6.16
C TYR A 41 -9.72 26.81 6.89
N VAL A 42 -8.82 27.68 6.42
CA VAL A 42 -7.53 27.94 7.09
C VAL A 42 -7.74 28.51 8.49
N GLU A 43 -8.70 29.43 8.66
CA GLU A 43 -9.10 29.95 9.98
C GLU A 43 -9.57 28.83 10.92
N ASP A 44 -10.43 27.93 10.43
CA ASP A 44 -10.89 26.77 11.20
C ASP A 44 -9.72 25.84 11.59
N LEU A 45 -8.75 25.61 10.69
CA LEU A 45 -7.57 24.79 11.01
C LEU A 45 -6.70 25.43 12.10
N GLN A 46 -6.44 26.73 12.00
CA GLN A 46 -5.66 27.48 13.00
C GLN A 46 -6.39 27.57 14.34
N LEU A 47 -7.71 27.71 14.32
CA LEU A 47 -8.56 27.70 15.50
C LEU A 47 -8.38 26.41 16.31
N VAL A 48 -8.27 25.26 15.62
CA VAL A 48 -8.06 23.97 16.28
C VAL A 48 -6.78 23.95 17.11
N LEU A 49 -5.68 24.51 16.60
CA LEU A 49 -4.44 24.58 17.38
C LEU A 49 -4.58 25.47 18.62
N GLN A 50 -5.23 26.61 18.46
CA GLN A 50 -5.34 27.62 19.52
C GLN A 50 -6.32 27.22 20.63
N VAL A 51 -7.47 26.68 20.26
CA VAL A 51 -8.59 26.42 21.21
C VAL A 51 -8.58 24.99 21.72
N PHE A 52 -8.16 24.03 20.91
CA PHE A 52 -8.19 22.62 21.29
C PHE A 52 -6.79 22.08 21.60
N HIS A 53 -5.87 22.08 20.62
CA HIS A 53 -4.56 21.44 20.78
C HIS A 53 -3.77 22.01 21.97
N LYS A 54 -3.58 23.33 22.03
CA LYS A 54 -2.78 23.97 23.09
C LYS A 54 -3.35 23.69 24.49
N PRO A 55 -4.64 23.97 24.79
CA PRO A 55 -5.20 23.61 26.09
C PRO A 55 -5.14 22.11 26.39
N MET A 56 -5.38 21.23 25.40
CA MET A 56 -5.29 19.78 25.60
C MET A 56 -3.87 19.35 25.99
N SER A 57 -2.86 19.88 25.31
CA SER A 57 -1.45 19.62 25.59
C SER A 57 -1.04 20.11 26.99
N GLU A 58 -1.43 21.32 27.38
CA GLU A 58 -1.11 21.90 28.69
C GLU A 58 -1.88 21.25 29.83
N SER A 59 -3.02 20.61 29.53
CA SER A 59 -3.91 20.02 30.53
C SER A 59 -3.35 18.76 31.22
N GLY A 60 -2.39 18.08 30.59
CA GLY A 60 -1.84 16.80 31.04
C GLY A 60 -2.83 15.62 31.04
N ARG A 61 -4.02 15.78 30.43
CA ARG A 61 -5.07 14.73 30.40
C ARG A 61 -4.85 13.66 29.34
N LEU A 62 -3.99 13.96 28.36
CA LEU A 62 -3.60 13.05 27.29
C LEU A 62 -2.08 12.99 27.26
N THR A 63 -1.56 11.80 26.95
CA THR A 63 -0.14 11.59 26.66
C THR A 63 0.24 12.23 25.32
N GLU A 64 1.53 12.50 25.11
CA GLU A 64 2.02 12.99 23.80
C GLU A 64 1.68 12.03 22.66
N SER A 65 1.69 10.72 22.91
CA SER A 65 1.27 9.71 21.94
C SER A 65 -0.21 9.84 21.58
N GLU A 66 -1.09 10.02 22.57
CA GLU A 66 -2.53 10.19 22.32
C GLU A 66 -2.82 11.51 21.60
N MET A 67 -2.11 12.59 21.94
CA MET A 67 -2.16 13.86 21.20
C MET A 67 -1.73 13.67 19.74
N GLY A 68 -0.62 12.97 19.51
CA GLY A 68 -0.12 12.62 18.17
C GLY A 68 -1.11 11.76 17.37
N MET A 69 -1.87 10.88 18.01
CA MET A 69 -2.93 10.10 17.35
C MET A 69 -4.14 10.94 16.95
N ILE A 70 -4.54 11.93 17.76
CA ILE A 70 -5.71 12.76 17.49
C ILE A 70 -5.42 13.81 16.42
N PHE A 71 -4.26 14.47 16.48
CA PHE A 71 -3.93 15.60 15.61
C PHE A 71 -3.01 15.22 14.43
N ILE A 72 -2.33 14.06 14.48
CA ILE A 72 -1.55 13.47 13.39
C ILE A 72 -0.50 14.43 12.84
N ASN A 73 -0.78 15.08 11.70
CA ASN A 73 0.06 16.03 10.99
C ASN A 73 -0.69 17.34 10.71
N TRP A 74 -1.49 17.81 11.68
CA TRP A 74 -2.32 19.01 11.53
C TRP A 74 -1.56 20.26 11.08
N ASP A 75 -0.32 20.45 11.56
CA ASP A 75 0.53 21.58 11.15
C ASP A 75 0.89 21.54 9.65
N GLU A 76 1.08 20.35 9.08
CA GLU A 76 1.33 20.19 7.64
C GLU A 76 0.10 20.59 6.82
N LEU A 77 -1.12 20.29 7.31
CA LEU A 77 -2.37 20.73 6.68
C LEU A 77 -2.50 22.26 6.71
N ILE A 78 -2.17 22.90 7.84
CA ILE A 78 -2.17 24.36 7.92
C ILE A 78 -1.16 24.94 6.93
N SER A 79 0.03 24.35 6.85
CA SER A 79 1.11 24.85 6.00
C SER A 79 0.73 24.83 4.52
N CYS A 80 0.22 23.72 3.99
CA CYS A 80 -0.13 23.63 2.57
C CYS A 80 -1.34 24.51 2.20
N ASN A 81 -2.36 24.60 3.05
CA ASN A 81 -3.53 25.45 2.78
C ASN A 81 -3.22 26.95 2.99
N THR A 82 -2.32 27.30 3.90
CA THR A 82 -1.83 28.68 4.03
C THR A 82 -1.08 29.11 2.76
N ALA A 83 -0.25 28.22 2.18
CA ALA A 83 0.42 28.48 0.91
C ALA A 83 -0.57 28.68 -0.24
N LEU A 84 -1.60 27.82 -0.34
CA LEU A 84 -2.69 27.98 -1.31
C LEU A 84 -3.40 29.33 -1.12
N LEU A 85 -3.84 29.65 0.10
CA LEU A 85 -4.56 30.89 0.40
C LEU A 85 -3.72 32.13 0.07
N GLN A 86 -2.42 32.11 0.37
CA GLN A 86 -1.50 33.20 0.01
C GLN A 86 -1.41 33.38 -1.51
N ALA A 87 -1.29 32.28 -2.26
CA ALA A 87 -1.25 32.34 -3.72
C ALA A 87 -2.58 32.85 -4.32
N LEU A 88 -3.72 32.42 -3.79
CA LEU A 88 -5.05 32.89 -4.17
C LEU A 88 -5.23 34.39 -3.88
N ARG A 89 -4.82 34.86 -2.71
CA ARG A 89 -4.87 36.29 -2.33
C ARG A 89 -3.95 37.13 -3.22
N ALA A 90 -2.73 36.68 -3.47
CA ALA A 90 -1.79 37.35 -4.36
C ALA A 90 -2.37 37.49 -5.78
N ARG A 91 -3.01 36.43 -6.30
CA ARG A 91 -3.71 36.47 -7.60
C ARG A 91 -4.83 37.50 -7.61
N LYS A 92 -5.68 37.53 -6.58
CA LYS A 92 -6.77 38.50 -6.48
C LYS A 92 -6.27 39.95 -6.37
N GLN A 93 -5.18 40.19 -5.66
CA GLN A 93 -4.59 41.52 -5.52
C GLN A 93 -3.92 42.02 -6.81
N SER A 94 -3.28 41.13 -7.58
CA SER A 94 -2.56 41.50 -8.81
C SER A 94 -3.43 42.16 -9.89
N GLY A 95 -4.73 41.86 -9.92
CA GLY A 95 -5.70 42.49 -10.84
C GLY A 95 -6.34 43.77 -10.31
N GLY A 96 -6.18 44.08 -9.02
CA GLY A 96 -6.96 45.09 -8.29
C GLY A 96 -8.17 44.49 -7.57
N GLU A 97 -8.45 44.93 -6.34
CA GLU A 97 -9.41 44.31 -5.41
C GLU A 97 -10.85 44.18 -5.96
N LYS A 98 -11.23 45.07 -6.87
CA LYS A 98 -12.56 45.12 -7.52
C LYS A 98 -12.57 44.56 -8.95
N MET A 99 -11.45 44.03 -9.45
CA MET A 99 -11.35 43.54 -10.83
C MET A 99 -11.59 42.04 -10.96
N PRO A 100 -12.16 41.57 -12.07
CA PRO A 100 -12.35 40.15 -12.34
C PRO A 100 -11.01 39.39 -12.40
N VAL A 101 -10.96 38.23 -11.75
CA VAL A 101 -9.79 37.34 -11.78
C VAL A 101 -9.70 36.69 -13.16
N GLN A 102 -8.60 37.00 -13.87
CA GLN A 102 -8.41 36.49 -15.24
C GLN A 102 -8.02 35.01 -15.24
N MET A 103 -7.05 34.58 -14.44
CA MET A 103 -6.64 33.18 -14.35
C MET A 103 -6.60 32.72 -12.89
N ILE A 104 -6.91 31.46 -12.64
CA ILE A 104 -6.82 30.83 -11.31
C ILE A 104 -6.39 29.36 -11.38
N GLY A 105 -6.58 28.70 -12.53
CA GLY A 105 -6.31 27.28 -12.70
C GLY A 105 -4.84 26.93 -12.50
N ASP A 106 -3.91 27.80 -12.91
CA ASP A 106 -2.46 27.61 -12.76
C ASP A 106 -2.03 27.58 -11.28
N VAL A 107 -2.62 28.44 -10.46
CA VAL A 107 -2.42 28.43 -9.00
C VAL A 107 -2.92 27.12 -8.42
N LEU A 108 -4.13 26.70 -8.79
CA LEU A 108 -4.73 25.46 -8.29
C LEU A 108 -3.91 24.23 -8.70
N ALA A 109 -3.55 24.11 -9.97
CA ALA A 109 -2.75 23.01 -10.50
C ALA A 109 -1.38 22.92 -9.80
N THR A 110 -0.77 24.06 -9.47
CA THR A 110 0.51 24.09 -8.75
C THR A 110 0.34 23.74 -7.27
N GLN A 111 -0.70 24.25 -6.60
CA GLN A 111 -0.84 24.05 -5.15
C GLN A 111 -1.38 22.66 -4.79
N LEU A 112 -2.29 22.10 -5.61
CA LEU A 112 -2.86 20.77 -5.37
C LEU A 112 -1.80 19.65 -5.39
N SER A 113 -0.73 19.78 -6.17
CA SER A 113 0.37 18.80 -6.15
C SER A 113 1.15 18.76 -4.83
N HIS A 114 1.01 19.78 -3.98
CA HIS A 114 1.68 19.90 -2.68
C HIS A 114 0.78 19.53 -1.48
N MET A 115 -0.39 18.94 -1.74
CA MET A 115 -1.40 18.62 -0.71
C MET A 115 -1.30 17.18 -0.18
N GLN A 116 -0.15 16.51 -0.32
CA GLN A 116 0.04 15.11 0.08
C GLN A 116 -0.15 14.87 1.59
N ALA A 117 -0.03 15.90 2.42
CA ALA A 117 -0.31 15.85 3.86
C ALA A 117 -1.72 15.31 4.19
N TYR A 118 -2.69 15.50 3.28
CA TYR A 118 -4.06 14.98 3.44
C TYR A 118 -4.13 13.47 3.44
N VAL A 119 -3.28 12.77 2.67
CA VAL A 119 -3.28 11.30 2.60
C VAL A 119 -3.01 10.73 3.99
N ARG A 120 -1.95 11.23 4.66
CA ARG A 120 -1.57 10.83 6.01
C ARG A 120 -2.61 11.20 7.07
N PHE A 121 -3.16 12.41 7.01
CA PHE A 121 -4.17 12.82 8.00
C PHE A 121 -5.43 11.95 7.87
N CYS A 122 -5.99 11.88 6.66
CA CYS A 122 -7.24 11.19 6.42
C CYS A 122 -7.12 9.67 6.60
N SER A 123 -5.96 9.06 6.34
CA SER A 123 -5.74 7.64 6.59
C SER A 123 -5.85 7.27 8.07
N CYS A 124 -5.41 8.17 8.98
CA CYS A 124 -5.36 7.90 10.42
C CYS A 124 -6.48 8.59 11.22
N GLN A 125 -7.26 9.49 10.63
CA GLN A 125 -8.23 10.32 11.36
C GLN A 125 -9.31 9.49 12.09
N LEU A 126 -9.65 8.29 11.59
CA LEU A 126 -10.66 7.44 12.22
C LEU A 126 -10.17 6.86 13.55
N ASP A 127 -8.89 6.48 13.64
CA ASP A 127 -8.29 6.01 14.89
C ASP A 127 -8.24 7.14 15.92
N GLY A 128 -7.84 8.34 15.49
CA GLY A 128 -7.84 9.54 16.33
C GLY A 128 -9.25 9.90 16.84
N ALA A 129 -10.26 9.81 15.97
CA ALA A 129 -11.65 10.04 16.34
C ALA A 129 -12.16 8.98 17.33
N ALA A 130 -11.82 7.70 17.13
CA ALA A 130 -12.20 6.62 18.02
C ALA A 130 -11.56 6.78 19.41
N LEU A 131 -10.28 7.17 19.47
CA LEU A 131 -9.59 7.49 20.73
C LEU A 131 -10.25 8.68 21.44
N LEU A 132 -10.52 9.78 20.72
CA LEU A 132 -11.18 10.96 21.27
C LEU A 132 -12.56 10.62 21.83
N GLN A 133 -13.34 9.81 21.09
CA GLN A 133 -14.65 9.35 21.53
C GLN A 133 -14.55 8.47 22.78
N HIS A 134 -13.64 7.49 22.79
CA HIS A 134 -13.40 6.61 23.93
C HIS A 134 -13.06 7.40 25.21
N LYS A 135 -12.11 8.33 25.11
CA LYS A 135 -11.74 9.22 26.23
C LYS A 135 -12.93 10.05 26.71
N THR A 136 -13.74 10.55 25.78
CA THR A 136 -14.93 11.36 26.11
C THR A 136 -16.02 10.54 26.82
N ASP A 137 -16.14 9.25 26.53
CA ASP A 137 -17.16 8.38 27.12
C ASP A 137 -16.73 7.81 28.47
N GLU A 138 -15.47 7.39 28.60
CA GLU A 138 -14.95 6.73 29.80
C GLU A 138 -14.42 7.70 30.86
N GLU A 139 -14.03 8.93 30.48
CA GLU A 139 -13.42 9.91 31.39
C GLU A 139 -14.27 11.19 31.49
N PRO A 140 -15.16 11.31 32.51
CA PRO A 140 -16.05 12.47 32.68
C PRO A 140 -15.32 13.81 32.80
N ASP A 141 -14.15 13.82 33.44
CA ASP A 141 -13.34 15.04 33.59
C ASP A 141 -12.77 15.53 32.26
N PHE A 142 -12.36 14.60 31.39
CA PHE A 142 -11.92 14.92 30.03
C PHE A 142 -13.10 15.43 29.18
N LYS A 143 -14.27 14.79 29.27
CA LYS A 143 -15.51 15.24 28.61
C LYS A 143 -15.89 16.66 29.02
N ASN A 144 -15.88 16.95 30.32
CA ASN A 144 -16.21 18.28 30.84
C ASN A 144 -15.17 19.32 30.42
N PHE A 145 -13.89 18.95 30.40
CA PHE A 145 -12.81 19.79 29.89
C PHE A 145 -13.00 20.13 28.40
N LEU A 146 -13.24 19.14 27.54
CA LEU A 146 -13.50 19.36 26.12
C LEU A 146 -14.73 20.23 25.86
N LYS A 147 -15.82 20.01 26.62
CA LYS A 147 -17.00 20.87 26.55
C LYS A 147 -16.69 22.31 26.95
N LYS A 148 -15.88 22.51 28.00
CA LYS A 148 -15.51 23.83 28.48
C LYS A 148 -14.69 24.60 27.43
N ILE A 149 -13.68 23.98 26.83
CA ILE A 149 -12.87 24.66 25.79
C ILE A 149 -13.68 24.93 24.51
N ALA A 150 -14.65 24.06 24.17
CA ALA A 150 -15.54 24.27 23.03
C ALA A 150 -16.58 25.41 23.23
N THR A 151 -16.63 26.04 24.41
CA THR A 151 -17.48 27.23 24.64
C THR A 151 -16.88 28.52 24.07
N ASP A 152 -15.63 28.49 23.57
CA ASP A 152 -15.05 29.61 22.83
C ASP A 152 -15.98 30.02 21.67
N TYR A 153 -16.33 31.31 21.61
CA TYR A 153 -17.30 31.83 20.63
C TYR A 153 -16.88 31.54 19.18
N ARG A 154 -15.57 31.44 18.92
CA ARG A 154 -15.01 31.13 17.61
C ARG A 154 -15.36 29.72 17.15
N CYS A 155 -15.62 28.79 18.08
CA CYS A 155 -16.06 27.43 17.77
C CYS A 155 -17.50 27.37 17.23
N LYS A 156 -18.30 28.44 17.40
CA LYS A 156 -19.71 28.52 16.94
C LYS A 156 -20.55 27.31 17.39
N GLY A 157 -20.27 26.79 18.59
CA GLY A 157 -20.96 25.63 19.17
C GLY A 157 -20.55 24.26 18.60
N MET A 158 -19.55 24.20 17.71
CA MET A 158 -19.06 22.93 17.17
C MET A 158 -18.02 22.27 18.10
N PRO A 159 -18.12 20.96 18.38
CA PRO A 159 -17.10 20.23 19.14
C PRO A 159 -15.86 19.93 18.28
N LEU A 160 -14.74 19.59 18.92
CA LEU A 160 -13.49 19.21 18.24
C LEU A 160 -13.70 18.14 17.16
N SER A 161 -14.52 17.11 17.45
CA SER A 161 -14.80 16.03 16.50
C SER A 161 -15.38 16.54 15.17
N SER A 162 -16.13 17.64 15.17
CA SER A 162 -16.65 18.27 13.94
C SER A 162 -15.55 18.98 13.14
N PHE A 163 -14.56 19.57 13.81
CA PHE A 163 -13.42 20.19 13.14
C PHE A 163 -12.48 19.17 12.51
N LEU A 164 -12.25 18.02 13.17
CA LEU A 164 -11.40 16.94 12.65
C LEU A 164 -11.95 16.31 11.36
N LEU A 165 -13.22 16.49 11.03
CA LEU A 165 -13.82 16.05 9.76
C LEU A 165 -13.56 17.02 8.59
N LYS A 166 -13.21 18.28 8.87
CA LYS A 166 -13.09 19.33 7.85
C LYS A 166 -12.04 19.01 6.78
N PRO A 167 -10.87 18.40 7.06
CA PRO A 167 -9.92 18.03 6.02
C PRO A 167 -10.48 17.10 4.94
N MET A 168 -11.15 16.02 5.32
CA MET A 168 -11.83 15.12 4.37
C MET A 168 -12.97 15.84 3.61
N GLN A 169 -13.68 16.74 4.28
CA GLN A 169 -14.72 17.54 3.62
C GLN A 169 -14.14 18.56 2.63
N ARG A 170 -12.96 19.12 2.90
CA ARG A 170 -12.33 20.11 2.01
C ARG A 170 -11.77 19.44 0.77
N ILE A 171 -11.05 18.34 0.92
CA ILE A 171 -10.40 17.68 -0.22
C ILE A 171 -11.40 17.26 -1.28
N THR A 172 -12.57 16.75 -0.85
CA THR A 172 -13.67 16.33 -1.73
C THR A 172 -14.45 17.49 -2.36
N ARG A 173 -14.27 18.73 -1.87
CA ARG A 173 -14.90 19.93 -2.44
C ARG A 173 -14.08 20.55 -3.57
N TYR A 174 -12.75 20.39 -3.59
CA TYR A 174 -11.93 20.98 -4.66
C TYR A 174 -12.39 20.56 -6.06
N PRO A 175 -12.61 19.26 -6.37
CA PRO A 175 -13.09 18.86 -7.69
C PRO A 175 -14.41 19.54 -8.07
N LEU A 176 -15.34 19.66 -7.13
CA LEU A 176 -16.66 20.25 -7.37
C LEU A 176 -16.57 21.76 -7.68
N ILE A 177 -15.77 22.50 -6.91
CA ILE A 177 -15.57 23.94 -7.11
C ILE A 177 -14.83 24.20 -8.42
N ILE A 178 -13.75 23.44 -8.68
CA ILE A 178 -12.95 23.59 -9.91
C ILE A 178 -13.80 23.27 -11.13
N LYS A 179 -14.60 22.20 -11.09
CA LYS A 179 -15.54 21.85 -12.17
C LYS A 179 -16.54 22.97 -12.45
N ASN A 180 -17.11 23.59 -11.40
CA ASN A 180 -18.02 24.73 -11.57
C ASN A 180 -17.35 25.96 -12.22
N ILE A 181 -16.09 26.25 -11.86
CA ILE A 181 -15.30 27.32 -12.51
C ILE A 181 -15.02 26.95 -13.97
N LEU A 182 -14.60 25.71 -14.21
CA LEU A 182 -14.27 25.15 -15.51
C LEU A 182 -15.49 25.23 -16.45
N GLU A 183 -16.66 24.71 -16.05
CA GLU A 183 -17.91 24.76 -16.82
C GLU A 183 -18.41 26.19 -17.11
N SER A 184 -17.99 27.17 -16.30
CA SER A 184 -18.29 28.59 -16.50
C SER A 184 -17.19 29.33 -17.27
N THR A 185 -16.17 28.62 -17.77
CA THR A 185 -15.02 29.18 -18.50
C THR A 185 -15.10 28.78 -19.99
N PRO A 186 -15.11 29.73 -20.94
CA PRO A 186 -15.16 29.41 -22.38
C PRO A 186 -13.99 28.53 -22.85
N GLU A 187 -14.21 27.72 -23.88
CA GLU A 187 -13.14 26.87 -24.46
C GLU A 187 -11.95 27.66 -25.01
N THR A 188 -12.19 28.89 -25.48
CA THR A 188 -11.15 29.77 -26.01
C THR A 188 -10.40 30.54 -24.91
N HIS A 189 -10.79 30.40 -23.65
CA HIS A 189 -10.23 31.15 -22.54
C HIS A 189 -8.88 30.58 -22.09
N THR A 190 -7.90 31.44 -21.80
CA THR A 190 -6.51 31.04 -21.48
C THR A 190 -6.39 30.18 -20.22
N ASP A 191 -7.30 30.35 -19.26
CA ASP A 191 -7.36 29.59 -18.01
C ASP A 191 -7.95 28.17 -18.16
N ARG A 192 -8.59 27.85 -19.30
CA ARG A 192 -9.33 26.59 -19.51
C ARG A 192 -8.44 25.36 -19.32
N GLY A 193 -7.28 25.32 -19.98
CA GLY A 193 -6.34 24.19 -19.89
C GLY A 193 -5.79 24.00 -18.48
N HIS A 194 -5.46 25.09 -17.79
CA HIS A 194 -4.98 25.03 -16.41
C HIS A 194 -6.06 24.55 -15.42
N LEU A 195 -7.33 24.93 -15.64
CA LEU A 195 -8.45 24.45 -14.83
C LEU A 195 -8.72 22.96 -15.05
N GLN A 196 -8.52 22.45 -16.27
CA GLN A 196 -8.62 21.02 -16.54
C GLN A 196 -7.52 20.23 -15.83
N GLU A 197 -6.26 20.70 -15.92
CA GLU A 197 -5.14 20.12 -15.16
C GLU A 197 -5.39 20.16 -13.64
N ALA A 198 -5.91 21.29 -13.13
CA ALA A 198 -6.25 21.43 -11.71
C ALA A 198 -7.35 20.46 -11.29
N LEU A 199 -8.35 20.22 -12.14
CA LEU A 199 -9.42 19.26 -11.87
C LEU A 199 -8.88 17.83 -11.79
N GLU A 200 -8.07 17.43 -12.77
CA GLU A 200 -7.42 16.12 -12.79
C GLU A 200 -6.60 15.89 -11.52
N LYS A 201 -5.79 16.88 -11.12
CA LYS A 201 -5.00 16.82 -9.87
C LYS A 201 -5.87 16.73 -8.61
N ALA A 202 -7.00 17.46 -8.56
CA ALA A 202 -7.91 17.40 -7.42
C ALA A 202 -8.59 16.02 -7.30
N GLU A 203 -9.01 15.45 -8.43
CA GLU A 203 -9.61 14.11 -8.50
C GLU A 203 -8.59 13.03 -8.14
N GLU A 204 -7.37 13.11 -8.67
CA GLU A 204 -6.28 12.20 -8.32
C GLU A 204 -5.97 12.24 -6.82
N LEU A 205 -5.88 13.43 -6.24
CA LEU A 205 -5.64 13.60 -4.81
C LEU A 205 -6.76 12.99 -3.96
N CYS A 206 -8.03 13.11 -4.39
CA CYS A 206 -9.15 12.45 -3.71
C CYS A 206 -9.05 10.92 -3.78
N LEU A 207 -8.64 10.38 -4.93
CA LEU A 207 -8.40 8.94 -5.10
C LEU A 207 -7.26 8.46 -4.20
N GLN A 208 -6.14 9.20 -4.16
CA GLN A 208 -4.99 8.89 -3.30
C GLN A 208 -5.36 8.90 -1.82
N VAL A 209 -6.11 9.91 -1.36
CA VAL A 209 -6.61 9.96 0.03
C VAL A 209 -7.48 8.74 0.33
N ASN A 210 -8.42 8.41 -0.56
CA ASN A 210 -9.34 7.28 -0.37
C ASN A 210 -8.61 5.93 -0.36
N GLU A 211 -7.61 5.74 -1.24
CA GLU A 211 -6.72 4.56 -1.18
C GLU A 211 -5.91 4.53 0.11
N GLY A 212 -5.35 5.66 0.56
CA GLY A 212 -4.62 5.76 1.82
C GLY A 212 -5.45 5.32 3.03
N VAL A 213 -6.74 5.71 3.09
CA VAL A 213 -7.68 5.21 4.12
C VAL A 213 -7.84 3.68 4.03
N ARG A 214 -8.12 3.15 2.83
CA ARG A 214 -8.28 1.70 2.63
C ARG A 214 -7.04 0.90 2.99
N GLU A 215 -5.85 1.39 2.63
CA GLU A 215 -4.58 0.72 2.89
C GLU A 215 -4.27 0.70 4.39
N LYS A 216 -4.55 1.80 5.09
CA LYS A 216 -4.43 1.88 6.54
C LYS A 216 -5.38 0.92 7.25
N GLU A 217 -6.66 0.89 6.88
CA GLU A 217 -7.62 -0.08 7.40
C GLU A 217 -7.18 -1.53 7.15
N ASN A 218 -6.66 -1.82 5.95
CA ASN A 218 -6.13 -3.14 5.62
C ASN A 218 -4.94 -3.49 6.52
N SER A 219 -3.96 -2.57 6.66
CA SER A 219 -2.80 -2.75 7.52
C SER A 219 -3.20 -3.08 8.95
N ASP A 220 -4.13 -2.30 9.52
CA ASP A 220 -4.59 -2.50 10.90
C ASP A 220 -5.31 -3.83 11.10
N ARG A 221 -6.09 -4.28 10.10
CA ARG A 221 -6.72 -5.61 10.12
C ARG A 221 -5.69 -6.74 10.02
N LEU A 222 -4.63 -6.58 9.24
CA LEU A 222 -3.56 -7.58 9.14
C LEU A 222 -2.75 -7.66 10.44
N GLU A 223 -2.46 -6.52 11.07
CA GLU A 223 -1.84 -6.43 12.40
C GLU A 223 -2.72 -7.09 13.47
N TRP A 224 -4.02 -6.82 13.44
CA TRP A 224 -4.98 -7.48 14.31
C TRP A 224 -4.93 -9.01 14.13
N ILE A 225 -4.96 -9.51 12.89
CA ILE A 225 -4.87 -10.96 12.62
C ILE A 225 -3.55 -11.53 13.14
N GLN A 226 -2.43 -10.82 12.96
CA GLN A 226 -1.12 -11.24 13.45
C GLN A 226 -1.12 -11.48 14.97
N ASN A 227 -1.75 -10.57 15.73
CA ASN A 227 -1.77 -10.62 17.20
C ASN A 227 -2.81 -11.61 17.76
N HIS A 228 -3.86 -11.93 17.01
CA HIS A 228 -4.98 -12.77 17.49
C HIS A 228 -4.94 -14.19 16.95
N LEU A 229 -4.08 -14.50 15.99
CA LEU A 229 -3.94 -15.83 15.41
C LEU A 229 -2.68 -16.53 15.93
N GLN A 230 -2.87 -17.65 16.61
CA GLN A 230 -1.80 -18.58 16.93
C GLN A 230 -1.43 -19.41 15.70
N CYS A 231 -0.26 -19.11 15.16
CA CYS A 231 0.38 -19.86 14.07
C CYS A 231 1.39 -20.86 14.67
N ASP A 232 1.16 -22.15 14.47
CA ASP A 232 2.10 -23.21 14.85
C ASP A 232 2.69 -23.88 13.59
N GLY A 233 3.90 -24.41 13.69
CA GLY A 233 4.51 -25.26 12.66
C GLY A 233 4.97 -24.49 11.40
N ILE A 234 4.56 -24.94 10.21
CA ILE A 234 5.07 -24.43 8.91
C ILE A 234 4.82 -22.92 8.72
N ILE A 235 3.84 -22.37 9.43
CA ILE A 235 3.47 -20.94 9.36
C ILE A 235 3.88 -20.14 10.61
N GLU A 236 4.70 -20.71 11.50
CA GLU A 236 5.11 -20.08 12.77
C GLU A 236 5.72 -18.67 12.56
N ASN A 237 6.38 -18.44 11.42
CA ASN A 237 7.00 -17.16 11.07
C ASN A 237 6.21 -16.36 10.01
N LEU A 238 4.92 -16.64 9.81
CA LEU A 238 4.11 -15.90 8.84
C LEU A 238 3.85 -14.47 9.36
N THR A 239 4.38 -13.48 8.64
CA THR A 239 4.01 -12.07 8.81
C THR A 239 2.85 -11.73 7.87
N PHE A 240 1.68 -11.44 8.41
CA PHE A 240 0.49 -11.11 7.61
C PHE A 240 0.63 -9.78 6.89
N ASN A 241 1.05 -8.74 7.61
CA ASN A 241 1.28 -7.40 7.06
C ASN A 241 2.63 -7.33 6.33
N SER A 242 2.71 -7.98 5.16
CA SER A 242 3.93 -8.08 4.36
C SER A 242 3.62 -8.10 2.85
N LEU A 243 4.67 -8.06 2.04
CA LEU A 243 4.57 -8.34 0.60
C LEU A 243 4.29 -9.82 0.37
N THR A 244 3.51 -10.11 -0.67
CA THR A 244 3.30 -11.45 -1.21
C THR A 244 4.34 -11.78 -2.28
N ASN A 245 4.47 -13.06 -2.63
CA ASN A 245 5.39 -13.51 -3.69
C ASN A 245 5.10 -12.88 -5.07
N CYS A 246 3.84 -12.58 -5.35
CA CYS A 246 3.41 -12.22 -6.70
C CYS A 246 2.67 -10.88 -6.78
N LEU A 247 1.78 -10.59 -5.83
CA LEU A 247 0.70 -9.60 -5.95
C LEU A 247 0.99 -8.27 -5.27
N GLY A 248 2.21 -8.06 -4.75
CA GLY A 248 2.53 -6.87 -3.95
C GLY A 248 2.05 -7.01 -2.51
N PRO A 249 1.70 -5.90 -1.81
CA PRO A 249 1.24 -5.92 -0.42
C PRO A 249 0.02 -6.84 -0.23
N ARG A 250 0.04 -7.67 0.83
CA ARG A 250 -1.09 -8.54 1.16
C ARG A 250 -2.33 -7.71 1.47
N LYS A 251 -3.48 -8.15 0.97
CA LYS A 251 -4.79 -7.52 1.27
C LYS A 251 -5.73 -8.55 1.87
N LEU A 252 -6.44 -8.19 2.94
CA LEU A 252 -7.57 -8.95 3.46
C LEU A 252 -8.81 -8.60 2.63
N LEU A 253 -9.32 -9.58 1.88
CA LEU A 253 -10.43 -9.41 0.93
C LEU A 253 -11.80 -9.76 1.52
N HIS A 254 -11.83 -10.75 2.43
CA HIS A 254 -13.06 -11.17 3.12
C HIS A 254 -12.74 -11.92 4.39
N SER A 255 -13.67 -11.93 5.34
CA SER A 255 -13.60 -12.79 6.52
C SER A 255 -14.98 -13.10 7.06
N GLY A 256 -15.13 -14.27 7.69
CA GLY A 256 -16.43 -14.67 8.22
C GLY A 256 -16.50 -16.13 8.64
N LYS A 257 -17.64 -16.49 9.23
CA LYS A 257 -17.92 -17.85 9.67
C LYS A 257 -18.23 -18.76 8.49
N LEU A 258 -17.66 -19.95 8.51
CA LEU A 258 -17.94 -21.03 7.56
C LEU A 258 -18.14 -22.34 8.32
N TYR A 259 -19.04 -23.17 7.85
CA TYR A 259 -19.35 -24.46 8.45
C TYR A 259 -18.96 -25.59 7.50
N LYS A 260 -18.25 -26.60 7.99
CA LYS A 260 -18.02 -27.80 7.17
C LYS A 260 -19.35 -28.54 6.95
N SER A 261 -19.78 -28.71 5.71
CA SER A 261 -21.09 -29.31 5.39
C SER A 261 -21.32 -30.68 6.06
N LYS A 262 -20.34 -31.58 6.02
CA LYS A 262 -20.48 -32.95 6.57
C LYS A 262 -20.46 -33.03 8.10
N SER A 263 -19.63 -32.22 8.76
CA SER A 263 -19.40 -32.33 10.22
C SER A 263 -20.02 -31.19 11.02
N ASN A 264 -20.63 -30.22 10.33
CA ASN A 264 -21.10 -28.94 10.85
C ASN A 264 -20.09 -28.19 11.75
N LYS A 265 -18.79 -28.47 11.58
CA LYS A 265 -17.73 -27.82 12.39
C LYS A 265 -17.66 -26.36 11.98
N GLU A 266 -17.84 -25.47 12.96
CA GLU A 266 -17.64 -24.03 12.80
C GLU A 266 -16.16 -23.72 12.59
N LEU A 267 -15.88 -22.94 11.57
CA LEU A 267 -14.59 -22.36 11.25
C LEU A 267 -14.77 -20.85 11.09
N TYR A 268 -13.69 -20.11 11.32
CA TYR A 268 -13.59 -18.72 10.89
C TYR A 268 -12.57 -18.66 9.76
N ALA A 269 -12.93 -18.02 8.65
CA ALA A 269 -12.08 -17.95 7.47
C ALA A 269 -11.61 -16.52 7.22
N PHE A 270 -10.36 -16.39 6.78
CA PHE A 270 -9.77 -15.13 6.32
C PHE A 270 -9.27 -15.34 4.89
N LEU A 271 -9.86 -14.61 3.95
CA LEU A 271 -9.45 -14.59 2.55
C LEU A 271 -8.49 -13.43 2.33
N PHE A 272 -7.25 -13.76 2.00
CA PHE A 272 -6.27 -12.79 1.56
C PHE A 272 -6.17 -12.76 0.03
N SER A 273 -5.41 -11.82 -0.51
CA SER A 273 -5.11 -11.73 -1.94
C SER A 273 -4.38 -12.95 -2.49
N ASP A 274 -3.57 -13.62 -1.67
CA ASP A 274 -2.68 -14.72 -2.07
C ASP A 274 -3.12 -16.11 -1.55
N PHE A 275 -3.78 -16.19 -0.39
CA PHE A 275 -4.26 -17.45 0.15
C PHE A 275 -5.56 -17.32 0.96
N LEU A 276 -6.23 -18.45 1.17
CA LEU A 276 -7.36 -18.62 2.08
C LEU A 276 -6.93 -19.36 3.34
N LEU A 277 -7.25 -18.78 4.49
CA LEU A 277 -6.92 -19.32 5.80
C LEU A 277 -8.17 -19.82 6.52
N PHE A 278 -8.11 -21.03 7.09
CA PHE A 278 -9.14 -21.57 7.96
C PHE A 278 -8.65 -21.64 9.40
N THR A 279 -9.45 -21.14 10.32
CA THR A 279 -9.14 -21.08 11.75
C THR A 279 -10.33 -21.56 12.58
N TYR A 280 -10.10 -21.74 13.88
CA TYR A 280 -11.17 -21.92 14.87
C TYR A 280 -10.85 -21.09 16.11
N ALA A 281 -11.89 -20.59 16.79
CA ALA A 281 -11.72 -19.82 18.02
C ALA A 281 -11.31 -20.74 19.19
N ILE A 282 -10.32 -20.33 19.99
CA ILE A 282 -9.83 -21.08 21.16
C ILE A 282 -10.76 -20.87 22.37
N LYS A 283 -11.32 -19.66 22.52
CA LYS A 283 -12.31 -19.30 23.56
C LYS A 283 -13.53 -18.66 22.91
N GLN A 284 -14.71 -19.24 23.09
CA GLN A 284 -15.97 -18.69 22.61
C GLN A 284 -16.48 -17.64 23.61
N PHE A 285 -16.26 -16.36 23.34
CA PHE A 285 -17.09 -15.31 23.94
C PHE A 285 -18.25 -15.00 22.99
N SER A 286 -19.48 -15.11 23.50
CA SER A 286 -20.70 -14.85 22.75
C SER A 286 -20.90 -13.35 22.54
N SER A 287 -20.68 -12.88 21.31
CA SER A 287 -21.21 -11.67 20.64
C SER A 287 -20.13 -11.17 19.64
N SER A 288 -20.37 -10.62 18.46
CA SER A 288 -21.55 -10.23 17.68
C SER A 288 -21.01 -9.62 16.37
N GLY A 289 -21.57 -9.94 15.19
CA GLY A 289 -21.32 -9.26 13.90
C GLY A 289 -19.87 -9.27 13.33
N PRO A 290 -19.69 -9.19 12.00
CA PRO A 290 -18.34 -9.11 11.39
C PRO A 290 -17.56 -7.85 11.81
N ASP A 291 -18.25 -6.73 12.07
CA ASP A 291 -17.60 -5.43 12.37
C ASP A 291 -16.97 -5.30 13.76
N ARG A 292 -17.34 -6.16 14.72
CA ARG A 292 -16.74 -6.11 16.06
C ARG A 292 -15.53 -7.03 16.22
N LEU A 293 -15.22 -7.87 15.22
CA LEU A 293 -14.09 -8.78 15.31
C LEU A 293 -12.77 -8.02 15.46
N PHE A 294 -12.54 -7.08 14.55
CA PHE A 294 -11.30 -6.28 14.48
C PHE A 294 -11.27 -5.14 15.50
N SER A 295 -12.16 -5.15 16.50
CA SER A 295 -12.10 -4.19 17.59
C SER A 295 -10.88 -4.45 18.46
N SER A 296 -10.20 -3.39 18.89
CA SER A 296 -9.11 -3.44 19.89
C SER A 296 -9.56 -3.98 21.25
N LYS A 297 -10.87 -4.02 21.54
CA LYS A 297 -11.44 -4.62 22.76
C LYS A 297 -11.73 -6.12 22.62
N SER A 298 -11.54 -6.70 21.42
CA SER A 298 -11.76 -8.12 21.17
C SER A 298 -10.65 -8.96 21.80
N ASN A 299 -11.01 -9.91 22.66
CA ASN A 299 -10.06 -10.86 23.27
C ASN A 299 -10.13 -12.26 22.61
N VAL A 300 -10.71 -12.34 21.41
CA VAL A 300 -10.87 -13.61 20.70
C VAL A 300 -9.52 -14.05 20.15
N GLN A 301 -9.08 -15.26 20.53
CA GLN A 301 -7.92 -15.88 19.92
C GLN A 301 -8.34 -16.99 18.97
N PHE A 302 -7.69 -17.02 17.81
CA PHE A 302 -7.85 -18.03 16.78
C PHE A 302 -6.65 -18.96 16.74
N LYS A 303 -6.89 -20.21 16.36
CA LYS A 303 -5.85 -21.18 16.02
C LYS A 303 -6.04 -21.69 14.61
N LEU A 304 -4.92 -21.94 13.92
CA LEU A 304 -4.93 -22.52 12.59
C LEU A 304 -5.68 -23.86 12.58
N TYR A 305 -6.61 -24.03 11.64
CA TYR A 305 -7.27 -25.32 11.43
C TYR A 305 -6.45 -26.25 10.53
N LYS A 306 -5.94 -25.72 9.41
CA LYS A 306 -5.14 -26.43 8.40
C LYS A 306 -4.19 -25.46 7.71
N THR A 307 -3.22 -26.00 6.99
CA THR A 307 -2.32 -25.25 6.11
C THR A 307 -3.10 -24.28 5.21
N PRO A 308 -2.61 -23.03 5.01
CA PRO A 308 -3.24 -22.08 4.12
C PRO A 308 -3.42 -22.65 2.71
N VAL A 309 -4.51 -22.27 2.05
CA VAL A 309 -4.87 -22.71 0.70
C VAL A 309 -4.50 -21.60 -0.28
N PHE A 310 -3.43 -21.77 -1.05
CA PHE A 310 -2.99 -20.75 -2.01
C PHE A 310 -3.97 -20.61 -3.17
N LEU A 311 -4.25 -19.36 -3.57
CA LEU A 311 -5.30 -19.09 -4.54
C LEU A 311 -4.90 -19.37 -5.99
N ASN A 312 -3.61 -19.49 -6.30
CA ASN A 312 -3.14 -19.90 -7.62
C ASN A 312 -3.37 -21.40 -7.91
N GLU A 313 -3.82 -22.17 -6.90
CA GLU A 313 -4.06 -23.62 -6.97
C GLU A 313 -5.50 -24.00 -6.59
N VAL A 314 -6.43 -23.04 -6.66
CA VAL A 314 -7.83 -23.21 -6.23
C VAL A 314 -8.81 -23.12 -7.38
N LEU A 315 -9.80 -24.02 -7.36
CA LEU A 315 -11.01 -23.92 -8.17
C LEU A 315 -12.25 -23.87 -7.28
N VAL A 316 -13.12 -22.89 -7.51
CA VAL A 316 -14.37 -22.75 -6.75
C VAL A 316 -15.55 -23.20 -7.60
N LYS A 317 -16.35 -24.14 -7.08
CA LYS A 317 -17.53 -24.69 -7.73
C LYS A 317 -18.76 -24.48 -6.85
N LEU A 318 -19.87 -24.08 -7.48
CA LEU A 318 -21.19 -24.15 -6.85
C LEU A 318 -21.69 -25.61 -6.89
N PRO A 319 -22.69 -25.97 -6.07
CA PRO A 319 -23.35 -27.27 -6.18
C PRO A 319 -23.83 -27.54 -7.61
N SER A 320 -23.93 -28.81 -7.99
CA SER A 320 -24.28 -29.24 -9.35
C SER A 320 -25.64 -28.74 -9.84
N ASP A 321 -26.51 -28.34 -8.92
CA ASP A 321 -27.80 -27.72 -9.20
C ASP A 321 -27.74 -26.19 -8.97
N PRO A 322 -27.75 -25.37 -10.03
CA PRO A 322 -27.74 -23.90 -9.92
C PRO A 322 -28.99 -23.32 -9.26
N SER A 323 -30.08 -24.08 -9.19
CA SER A 323 -31.35 -23.69 -8.54
C SER A 323 -31.40 -24.03 -7.05
N SER A 324 -30.33 -24.63 -6.51
CA SER A 324 -30.23 -24.96 -5.09
C SER A 324 -30.14 -23.69 -4.23
N ASP A 325 -31.13 -23.54 -3.35
CA ASP A 325 -31.15 -22.55 -2.27
C ASP A 325 -30.19 -22.90 -1.11
N GLU A 326 -29.37 -23.95 -1.26
CA GLU A 326 -28.42 -24.33 -0.22
C GLU A 326 -27.26 -23.32 -0.16
N PRO A 327 -26.93 -22.77 1.02
CA PRO A 327 -25.81 -21.84 1.19
C PRO A 327 -24.46 -22.59 1.21
N ILE A 328 -24.24 -23.50 0.25
CA ILE A 328 -23.07 -24.39 0.19
C ILE A 328 -22.23 -24.08 -1.06
N PHE A 329 -20.91 -24.16 -0.95
CA PHE A 329 -19.99 -24.10 -2.07
C PHE A 329 -18.79 -25.05 -1.86
N HIS A 330 -18.08 -25.33 -2.95
CA HIS A 330 -16.94 -26.23 -2.96
C HIS A 330 -15.66 -25.50 -3.36
N ILE A 331 -14.59 -25.76 -2.63
CA ILE A 331 -13.23 -25.35 -2.97
C ILE A 331 -12.44 -26.61 -3.28
N SER A 332 -11.94 -26.72 -4.51
CA SER A 332 -11.02 -27.77 -4.93
C SER A 332 -9.61 -27.19 -4.95
N HIS A 333 -8.76 -27.66 -4.03
CA HIS A 333 -7.32 -27.46 -4.02
C HIS A 333 -6.64 -28.74 -4.51
N ILE A 334 -5.40 -28.67 -5.00
CA ILE A 334 -4.67 -29.81 -5.59
C ILE A 334 -4.79 -31.09 -4.75
N ASP A 335 -4.57 -30.98 -3.44
CA ASP A 335 -4.61 -32.16 -2.55
C ASP A 335 -5.96 -32.43 -1.89
N ARG A 336 -6.91 -31.47 -1.92
CA ARG A 336 -8.07 -31.48 -1.01
C ARG A 336 -9.29 -30.78 -1.58
N VAL A 337 -10.46 -31.35 -1.32
CA VAL A 337 -11.75 -30.70 -1.58
C VAL A 337 -12.41 -30.30 -0.25
N TYR A 338 -12.81 -29.03 -0.16
CA TYR A 338 -13.57 -28.48 0.95
C TYR A 338 -15.01 -28.24 0.51
N THR A 339 -15.98 -28.78 1.25
CA THR A 339 -17.40 -28.45 1.11
C THR A 339 -17.83 -27.60 2.29
N LEU A 340 -18.14 -26.33 2.04
CA LEU A 340 -18.35 -25.30 3.04
C LEU A 340 -19.76 -24.72 2.92
N ARG A 341 -20.38 -24.45 4.06
CA ARG A 341 -21.70 -23.85 4.21
C ARG A 341 -21.56 -22.46 4.84
N THR A 342 -22.21 -21.45 4.28
CA THR A 342 -22.32 -20.09 4.82
C THR A 342 -23.61 -19.93 5.64
N GLU A 343 -23.77 -18.76 6.28
CA GLU A 343 -25.00 -18.43 7.00
C GLU A 343 -26.19 -18.24 6.06
N ASN A 344 -25.96 -17.68 4.88
CA ASN A 344 -26.98 -17.38 3.88
C ASN A 344 -26.40 -17.40 2.44
N ILE A 345 -27.29 -17.34 1.45
CA ILE A 345 -26.95 -17.39 0.01
C ILE A 345 -26.13 -16.17 -0.42
N ASN A 346 -26.34 -15.00 0.19
CA ASN A 346 -25.59 -13.79 -0.14
C ASN A 346 -24.12 -13.94 0.24
N GLU A 347 -23.83 -14.46 1.44
CA GLU A 347 -22.48 -14.80 1.88
C GLU A 347 -21.85 -15.86 0.98
N ARG A 348 -22.60 -16.92 0.60
CA ARG A 348 -22.11 -17.93 -0.35
C ARG A 348 -21.62 -17.25 -1.63
N THR A 349 -22.44 -16.36 -2.18
CA THR A 349 -22.17 -15.65 -3.43
C THR A 349 -20.96 -14.73 -3.28
N ALA A 350 -20.86 -13.98 -2.18
CA ALA A 350 -19.73 -13.10 -1.87
C ALA A 350 -18.42 -13.88 -1.75
N TRP A 351 -18.40 -14.99 -1.01
CA TRP A 351 -17.22 -15.86 -0.89
C TRP A 351 -16.79 -16.41 -2.24
N VAL A 352 -17.73 -16.95 -3.03
CA VAL A 352 -17.43 -17.52 -4.35
C VAL A 352 -16.86 -16.46 -5.31
N GLN A 353 -17.48 -15.28 -5.38
CA GLN A 353 -17.03 -14.20 -6.25
C GLN A 353 -15.64 -13.70 -5.85
N LYS A 354 -15.40 -13.43 -4.57
CA LYS A 354 -14.13 -12.90 -4.08
C LYS A 354 -12.98 -13.90 -4.23
N ILE A 355 -13.20 -15.19 -3.93
CA ILE A 355 -12.17 -16.22 -4.11
C ILE A 355 -11.83 -16.37 -5.60
N LYS A 356 -12.83 -16.41 -6.49
CA LYS A 356 -12.59 -16.51 -7.94
C LYS A 356 -11.80 -15.31 -8.46
N ALA A 357 -12.25 -14.09 -8.17
CA ALA A 357 -11.58 -12.88 -8.61
C ALA A 357 -10.12 -12.80 -8.11
N ALA A 358 -9.87 -13.18 -6.85
CA ALA A 358 -8.53 -13.20 -6.28
C ALA A 358 -7.64 -14.29 -6.92
N SER A 359 -8.18 -15.49 -7.15
CA SER A 359 -7.51 -16.60 -7.82
C SER A 359 -7.13 -16.25 -9.26
N GLU A 360 -8.07 -15.71 -10.04
CA GLU A 360 -7.85 -15.27 -11.42
C GLU A 360 -6.76 -14.19 -11.49
N ASN A 361 -6.83 -13.17 -10.61
CA ASN A 361 -5.81 -12.14 -10.53
C ASN A 361 -4.42 -12.70 -10.17
N PHE A 362 -4.34 -13.67 -9.26
CA PHE A 362 -3.08 -14.34 -8.93
C PHE A 362 -2.52 -15.04 -10.17
N ILE A 363 -3.30 -15.93 -10.78
CA ILE A 363 -2.88 -16.73 -11.93
C ILE A 363 -2.43 -15.84 -13.09
N ASP A 364 -3.18 -14.78 -13.40
CA ASP A 364 -2.84 -13.85 -14.48
C ASP A 364 -1.56 -13.06 -14.19
N THR A 365 -1.37 -12.62 -12.95
CA THR A 365 -0.16 -11.88 -12.56
C THR A 365 1.07 -12.79 -12.61
N GLU A 366 0.94 -14.03 -12.13
CA GLU A 366 2.02 -15.03 -12.18
C GLU A 366 2.39 -15.39 -13.63
N LYS A 367 1.39 -15.57 -14.50
CA LYS A 367 1.58 -15.78 -15.94
C LYS A 367 2.33 -14.61 -16.57
N LYS A 368 1.92 -13.36 -16.32
CA LYS A 368 2.60 -12.15 -16.84
C LYS A 368 4.05 -12.06 -16.37
N LYS A 369 4.34 -12.41 -15.11
CA LYS A 369 5.73 -12.45 -14.60
C LYS A 369 6.55 -13.52 -15.32
N ARG A 370 6.00 -14.72 -15.49
CA ARG A 370 6.67 -15.83 -16.19
C ARG A 370 6.95 -15.49 -17.66
N ASP A 371 6.00 -14.86 -18.34
CA ASP A 371 6.17 -14.47 -19.76
C ASP A 371 7.28 -13.42 -19.92
N LYS A 372 7.40 -12.45 -19.00
CA LYS A 372 8.51 -11.49 -18.98
C LYS A 372 9.87 -12.19 -18.80
N VAL A 373 9.96 -13.16 -17.90
CA VAL A 373 11.19 -13.95 -17.68
C VAL A 373 11.54 -14.79 -18.92
N TYR A 374 10.54 -15.41 -19.54
CA TYR A 374 10.75 -16.19 -20.77
C TYR A 374 11.24 -15.32 -21.93
N GLN A 375 10.64 -14.15 -22.12
CA GLN A 375 11.08 -13.18 -23.14
C GLN A 375 12.53 -12.72 -22.88
N ALA A 376 12.90 -12.46 -21.63
CA ALA A 376 14.28 -12.13 -21.27
C ALA A 376 15.28 -13.26 -21.58
N ARG A 377 14.87 -14.53 -21.41
CA ARG A 377 15.70 -15.73 -21.66
C ARG A 377 15.80 -16.12 -23.14
N SER A 378 14.85 -15.70 -24.00
CA SER A 378 14.78 -16.08 -25.42
C SER A 378 15.83 -15.41 -26.32
N VAL A 379 16.64 -14.50 -25.78
CA VAL A 379 17.76 -13.88 -26.51
C VAL A 379 18.80 -14.97 -26.82
N LYS A 380 18.98 -15.31 -28.11
CA LYS A 380 19.95 -16.33 -28.58
C LYS A 380 21.32 -16.10 -27.93
N ALA A 381 21.78 -17.07 -27.15
CA ALA A 381 23.07 -17.03 -26.50
C ALA A 381 24.19 -17.32 -27.52
N SER A 382 24.74 -16.24 -28.09
CA SER A 382 26.01 -16.23 -28.82
C SER A 382 27.03 -15.48 -27.96
N GLY A 383 28.27 -15.97 -27.89
CA GLY A 383 29.31 -15.39 -27.05
C GLY A 383 30.72 -15.80 -27.50
N ILE A 384 31.71 -15.03 -27.07
CA ILE A 384 33.14 -15.22 -27.34
C ILE A 384 33.79 -16.33 -26.50
N GLY A 385 33.03 -16.91 -25.57
CA GLY A 385 33.48 -18.00 -24.73
C GLY A 385 32.38 -18.53 -23.82
N ARG A 386 32.76 -19.46 -22.94
CA ARG A 386 31.91 -20.08 -21.93
C ARG A 386 32.60 -20.01 -20.57
N LEU A 387 31.82 -19.78 -19.53
CA LEU A 387 32.25 -19.90 -18.15
C LEU A 387 31.41 -21.00 -17.48
N LEU A 388 32.06 -22.09 -17.09
CA LEU A 388 31.45 -23.14 -16.30
C LEU A 388 31.64 -22.80 -14.82
N VAL A 389 30.54 -22.78 -14.08
CA VAL A 389 30.49 -22.38 -12.68
C VAL A 389 29.90 -23.53 -11.86
N THR A 390 30.63 -23.98 -10.84
CA THR A 390 30.12 -24.92 -9.84
C THR A 390 30.02 -24.23 -8.49
N ILE A 391 28.80 -24.01 -8.00
CA ILE A 391 28.55 -23.56 -6.64
C ILE A 391 28.59 -24.79 -5.73
N GLN A 392 29.63 -24.92 -4.93
CA GLN A 392 29.87 -26.11 -4.11
C GLN A 392 29.06 -26.02 -2.81
N GLU A 393 29.34 -25.02 -2.01
CA GLU A 393 28.72 -24.80 -0.70
C GLU A 393 28.73 -23.33 -0.29
N ALA A 394 27.90 -22.97 0.68
CA ALA A 394 28.06 -21.77 1.47
C ALA A 394 28.22 -22.11 2.94
N THR A 395 28.86 -21.23 3.71
CA THR A 395 29.12 -21.41 5.13
C THR A 395 28.79 -20.15 5.90
N GLU A 396 28.40 -20.30 7.18
CA GLU A 396 28.12 -19.20 8.11
C GLU A 396 27.07 -18.20 7.61
N LEU A 397 26.06 -18.68 6.88
CA LEU A 397 24.93 -17.84 6.47
C LEU A 397 24.20 -17.29 7.70
N LYS A 398 23.81 -16.02 7.66
CA LYS A 398 22.97 -15.42 8.70
C LYS A 398 21.53 -15.88 8.52
N SER A 399 20.93 -16.53 9.52
CA SER A 399 19.49 -16.79 9.50
C SER A 399 18.70 -15.47 9.61
N SER A 400 17.65 -15.32 8.79
CA SER A 400 16.67 -14.25 8.92
C SER A 400 15.59 -14.53 9.98
N LYS A 401 15.53 -15.76 10.53
CA LYS A 401 14.45 -16.26 11.39
C LYS A 401 14.93 -16.51 12.83
N ALA A 402 14.07 -16.24 13.81
CA ALA A 402 14.39 -16.37 15.25
C ALA A 402 14.82 -17.80 15.68
N GLY A 403 14.49 -18.82 14.91
CA GLY A 403 14.86 -20.22 15.17
C GLY A 403 16.21 -20.67 14.61
N GLY A 404 16.97 -19.80 13.92
CA GLY A 404 18.30 -20.15 13.35
C GLY A 404 18.26 -21.09 12.13
N LYS A 405 17.08 -21.51 11.69
CA LYS A 405 16.86 -22.38 10.54
C LYS A 405 16.81 -21.56 9.26
N CYS A 406 17.37 -22.09 8.17
CA CYS A 406 17.36 -21.45 6.85
C CYS A 406 17.16 -22.52 5.77
N ASN A 407 16.32 -22.24 4.79
CA ASN A 407 16.15 -22.99 3.56
C ASN A 407 16.83 -22.30 2.35
N PRO A 408 18.17 -22.28 2.26
CA PRO A 408 18.86 -21.45 1.29
C PRO A 408 18.86 -22.05 -0.12
N TYR A 409 18.84 -21.18 -1.12
CA TYR A 409 19.17 -21.48 -2.51
C TYR A 409 20.10 -20.41 -3.08
N CYS A 410 20.80 -20.74 -4.16
CA CYS A 410 21.73 -19.86 -4.83
C CYS A 410 21.18 -19.49 -6.21
N GLU A 411 21.21 -18.20 -6.53
CA GLU A 411 20.99 -17.67 -7.87
C GLU A 411 22.31 -17.16 -8.43
N VAL A 412 22.64 -17.57 -9.65
CA VAL A 412 23.86 -17.17 -10.37
C VAL A 412 23.44 -16.47 -11.65
N THR A 413 23.94 -15.25 -11.86
CA THR A 413 23.59 -14.41 -13.01
C THR A 413 24.83 -13.85 -13.71
N MET A 414 24.72 -13.65 -15.03
CA MET A 414 25.71 -12.95 -15.84
C MET A 414 25.01 -12.29 -17.04
N GLY A 415 24.87 -10.97 -16.97
CA GLY A 415 24.00 -10.23 -17.88
C GLY A 415 22.55 -10.74 -17.82
N ALA A 416 21.98 -11.13 -18.96
CA ALA A 416 20.61 -11.67 -19.04
C ALA A 416 20.48 -13.17 -18.69
N GLN A 417 21.60 -13.87 -18.46
CA GLN A 417 21.60 -15.29 -18.13
C GLN A 417 21.43 -15.46 -16.62
N CYS A 418 20.54 -16.36 -16.19
CA CYS A 418 20.24 -16.62 -14.79
C CYS A 418 19.96 -18.11 -14.57
N TYR A 419 20.60 -18.69 -13.55
CA TYR A 419 20.46 -20.07 -13.13
C TYR A 419 20.25 -20.14 -11.62
N THR A 420 19.39 -21.03 -11.16
CA THR A 420 19.03 -21.16 -9.74
C THR A 420 19.26 -22.59 -9.26
N SER A 421 19.89 -22.77 -8.11
CA SER A 421 20.06 -24.08 -7.48
C SER A 421 18.73 -24.59 -6.90
N ARG A 422 18.71 -25.87 -6.52
CA ARG A 422 17.67 -26.35 -5.60
C ARG A 422 17.77 -25.64 -4.25
N THR A 423 16.64 -25.49 -3.59
CA THR A 423 16.57 -25.11 -2.17
C THR A 423 16.97 -26.28 -1.30
N LEU A 424 17.85 -26.05 -0.32
CA LEU A 424 18.16 -27.02 0.75
C LEU A 424 17.44 -26.59 2.02
N THR A 425 17.02 -27.53 2.86
CA THR A 425 16.24 -27.24 4.07
C THR A 425 17.09 -27.20 5.32
N ASP A 426 16.76 -26.29 6.24
CA ASP A 426 17.33 -26.19 7.59
C ASP A 426 18.87 -26.26 7.67
N SER A 427 19.56 -25.41 6.90
CA SER A 427 21.02 -25.35 6.90
C SER A 427 21.55 -23.94 6.70
N LEU A 428 22.46 -23.52 7.59
CA LEU A 428 23.31 -22.33 7.42
C LEU A 428 24.62 -22.64 6.69
N ASN A 429 24.85 -23.92 6.37
CA ASN A 429 26.03 -24.40 5.66
C ASN A 429 25.62 -25.31 4.49
N PRO A 430 24.84 -24.81 3.52
CA PRO A 430 24.29 -25.60 2.43
C PRO A 430 25.37 -26.11 1.47
N ARG A 431 25.26 -27.38 1.05
CA ARG A 431 26.11 -28.01 0.02
C ARG A 431 25.30 -28.35 -1.23
N TRP A 432 25.29 -27.45 -2.21
CA TRP A 432 24.48 -27.62 -3.42
C TRP A 432 25.15 -28.51 -4.47
N ASN A 433 26.47 -28.35 -4.68
CA ASN A 433 27.18 -28.91 -5.83
C ASN A 433 26.45 -28.61 -7.16
N PHE A 434 26.00 -27.37 -7.31
CA PHE A 434 25.19 -26.89 -8.42
C PHE A 434 26.08 -26.43 -9.58
N ASN A 435 25.84 -26.95 -10.79
CA ASN A 435 26.61 -26.60 -11.98
C ASN A 435 25.76 -25.79 -12.96
N CYS A 436 26.33 -24.72 -13.50
CA CYS A 436 25.72 -23.92 -14.55
C CYS A 436 26.79 -23.40 -15.52
N GLN A 437 26.37 -23.06 -16.74
CA GLN A 437 27.27 -22.60 -17.79
C GLN A 437 26.74 -21.29 -18.35
N PHE A 438 27.61 -20.30 -18.46
CA PHE A 438 27.31 -19.01 -19.05
C PHE A 438 28.05 -18.83 -20.37
N PHE A 439 27.42 -18.14 -21.32
CA PHE A 439 28.08 -17.62 -22.52
C PHE A 439 28.60 -16.22 -22.25
N ILE A 440 29.88 -15.98 -22.50
CA ILE A 440 30.52 -14.69 -22.30
C ILE A 440 30.28 -13.85 -23.56
N LYS A 441 29.67 -12.68 -23.40
CA LYS A 441 29.47 -11.72 -24.48
C LYS A 441 30.64 -10.74 -24.55
N ASP A 442 31.09 -10.26 -23.39
CA ASP A 442 32.17 -9.26 -23.29
C ASP A 442 33.02 -9.55 -22.05
N LEU A 443 34.31 -9.79 -22.23
CA LEU A 443 35.25 -10.10 -21.16
C LEU A 443 35.39 -8.99 -20.12
N TYR A 444 35.23 -7.72 -20.52
CA TYR A 444 35.46 -6.56 -19.68
C TYR A 444 34.18 -6.03 -19.04
N GLN A 445 33.03 -6.27 -19.65
CA GLN A 445 31.72 -5.82 -19.14
C GLN A 445 30.95 -6.92 -18.39
N ASP A 446 31.14 -8.20 -18.73
CA ASP A 446 30.42 -9.27 -18.05
C ASP A 446 30.94 -9.45 -16.61
N VAL A 447 29.97 -9.51 -15.69
CA VAL A 447 30.20 -9.76 -14.26
C VAL A 447 29.34 -10.95 -13.85
N LEU A 448 29.98 -11.97 -13.27
CA LEU A 448 29.30 -13.09 -12.64
C LEU A 448 28.83 -12.65 -11.24
N CYS A 449 27.52 -12.65 -11.02
CA CYS A 449 26.93 -12.38 -9.71
C CYS A 449 26.40 -13.69 -9.12
N ILE A 450 26.78 -13.98 -7.87
CA ILE A 450 26.31 -15.11 -7.08
C ILE A 450 25.57 -14.53 -5.89
N ALA A 451 24.26 -14.74 -5.83
CA ALA A 451 23.41 -14.31 -4.73
C ALA A 451 22.80 -15.54 -4.03
N ILE A 452 22.68 -15.46 -2.71
CA ILE A 452 22.09 -16.52 -1.90
C ILE A 452 20.84 -15.96 -1.23
N PHE A 453 19.77 -16.75 -1.23
CA PHE A 453 18.47 -16.34 -0.73
C PHE A 453 17.87 -17.41 0.18
N GLU A 454 17.11 -16.97 1.17
CA GLU A 454 16.25 -17.81 1.99
C GLU A 454 14.90 -17.99 1.30
N LYS A 455 14.50 -19.24 1.05
CA LYS A 455 13.21 -19.53 0.45
C LYS A 455 12.07 -19.27 1.43
N ASN A 456 11.19 -18.33 1.09
CA ASN A 456 9.98 -18.02 1.84
C ASN A 456 8.74 -18.50 1.08
N GLN A 457 7.77 -19.04 1.84
CA GLN A 457 6.56 -19.61 1.26
C GLN A 457 5.49 -18.54 1.00
N PHE A 458 5.39 -17.53 1.86
CA PHE A 458 4.27 -16.56 1.86
C PHE A 458 4.70 -15.12 1.51
N SER A 459 5.99 -14.87 1.43
CA SER A 459 6.59 -13.55 1.20
C SER A 459 7.81 -13.72 0.31
N PRO A 460 8.29 -12.65 -0.34
CA PRO A 460 9.55 -12.69 -1.09
C PRO A 460 10.69 -13.33 -0.30
N ASP A 461 11.58 -13.99 -1.03
CA ASP A 461 12.73 -14.70 -0.48
C ASP A 461 13.71 -13.70 0.17
N ASP A 462 14.21 -13.99 1.38
CA ASP A 462 15.11 -13.05 2.08
C ASP A 462 16.50 -13.12 1.48
N PHE A 463 17.15 -11.97 1.33
CA PHE A 463 18.51 -11.89 0.83
C PHE A 463 19.53 -12.32 1.90
N LEU A 464 20.39 -13.27 1.58
CA LEU A 464 21.42 -13.82 2.48
C LEU A 464 22.85 -13.44 2.07
N GLY A 465 22.99 -12.53 1.10
CA GLY A 465 24.28 -12.01 0.67
C GLY A 465 24.59 -12.31 -0.80
N ARG A 466 25.52 -11.53 -1.36
CA ARG A 466 25.97 -11.69 -2.74
C ARG A 466 27.47 -11.47 -2.90
N THR A 467 28.03 -12.01 -3.97
CA THR A 467 29.38 -11.69 -4.41
C THR A 467 29.39 -11.52 -5.92
N GLU A 468 30.26 -10.64 -6.40
CA GLU A 468 30.36 -10.26 -7.80
C GLU A 468 31.79 -10.45 -8.29
N LEU A 469 31.95 -11.08 -9.45
CA LEU A 469 33.23 -11.42 -10.04
C LEU A 469 33.25 -10.95 -11.50
N PRO A 470 33.99 -9.88 -11.82
CA PRO A 470 34.23 -9.49 -13.20
C PRO A 470 34.94 -10.61 -13.98
N VAL A 471 34.46 -10.93 -15.19
CA VAL A 471 35.03 -12.02 -16.00
C VAL A 471 36.50 -11.73 -16.36
N ALA A 472 36.87 -10.47 -16.56
CA ALA A 472 38.26 -10.05 -16.75
C ALA A 472 39.19 -10.50 -15.60
N THR A 473 38.72 -10.42 -14.35
CA THR A 473 39.44 -10.89 -13.17
C THR A 473 39.61 -12.41 -13.19
N ILE A 474 38.57 -13.14 -13.60
CA ILE A 474 38.61 -14.60 -13.75
C ILE A 474 39.63 -14.99 -14.83
N LYS A 475 39.64 -14.31 -15.98
CA LYS A 475 40.58 -14.56 -17.09
C LYS A 475 42.04 -14.43 -16.65
N LYS A 476 42.38 -13.30 -16.01
CA LYS A 476 43.76 -13.01 -15.56
C LYS A 476 44.30 -14.09 -14.61
N GLU A 477 43.43 -14.67 -13.79
CA GLU A 477 43.82 -15.74 -12.87
C GLU A 477 43.89 -17.11 -13.55
N PHE A 478 42.98 -17.38 -14.51
CA PHE A 478 42.97 -18.63 -15.27
C PHE A 478 44.26 -18.83 -16.09
N GLU A 479 44.76 -17.76 -16.73
CA GLU A 479 46.02 -17.76 -17.49
C GLU A 479 47.22 -18.28 -16.66
N ASN A 480 47.14 -18.22 -15.33
CA ASN A 480 48.21 -18.63 -14.44
C ASN A 480 48.04 -20.05 -13.84
N LYS A 481 46.80 -20.62 -13.79
CA LYS A 481 46.50 -21.79 -12.92
C LYS A 481 45.43 -22.77 -13.41
N GLY A 482 44.73 -22.51 -14.53
CA GLY A 482 43.60 -23.35 -14.98
C GLY A 482 42.34 -23.20 -14.10
N PRO A 483 41.45 -24.22 -14.04
CA PRO A 483 40.22 -24.15 -13.24
C PRO A 483 40.51 -23.87 -11.76
N SER A 484 39.83 -22.87 -11.19
CA SER A 484 40.13 -22.37 -9.83
C SER A 484 38.95 -22.60 -8.88
N ASN A 485 39.22 -23.10 -7.67
CA ASN A 485 38.28 -23.03 -6.55
C ASN A 485 38.52 -21.73 -5.77
N ARG A 486 37.47 -21.00 -5.44
CA ARG A 486 37.51 -19.75 -4.68
C ARG A 486 36.54 -19.80 -3.53
N ARG A 487 37.00 -19.30 -2.39
CA ARG A 487 36.15 -18.94 -1.25
C ARG A 487 35.92 -17.43 -1.32
N LEU A 488 34.68 -17.03 -1.48
CA LEU A 488 34.29 -15.64 -1.67
C LEU A 488 33.41 -15.19 -0.50
N LEU A 489 33.70 -14.01 0.03
CA LEU A 489 32.86 -13.38 1.04
C LEU A 489 31.55 -12.93 0.41
N LEU A 490 30.46 -13.12 1.14
CA LEU A 490 29.17 -12.54 0.81
C LEU A 490 29.09 -11.11 1.37
N HIS A 491 28.77 -10.16 0.50
CA HIS A 491 28.62 -8.75 0.82
C HIS A 491 27.17 -8.39 1.14
N GLU A 492 26.97 -7.21 1.74
CA GLU A 492 25.67 -6.68 2.21
C GLU A 492 25.02 -7.49 3.35
N VAL A 493 25.78 -8.42 3.92
CA VAL A 493 25.42 -9.22 5.09
C VAL A 493 26.62 -9.28 6.05
N PRO A 494 26.39 -9.49 7.37
CA PRO A 494 27.46 -9.49 8.35
C PRO A 494 28.32 -10.76 8.34
N THR A 495 27.79 -11.88 7.85
CA THR A 495 28.48 -13.17 7.79
C THR A 495 28.08 -13.91 6.53
N GLY A 496 28.93 -14.85 6.10
CA GLY A 496 28.63 -15.76 5.01
C GLY A 496 29.74 -15.82 3.96
N GLU A 497 30.05 -17.03 3.52
CA GLU A 497 31.00 -17.28 2.44
C GLU A 497 30.42 -18.28 1.46
N VAL A 498 30.85 -18.21 0.20
CA VAL A 498 30.49 -19.19 -0.84
C VAL A 498 31.76 -19.78 -1.47
N MET A 499 31.78 -21.10 -1.60
CA MET A 499 32.81 -21.84 -2.32
C MET A 499 32.36 -22.11 -3.74
N VAL A 500 33.12 -21.60 -4.71
CA VAL A 500 32.83 -21.70 -6.14
C VAL A 500 34.01 -22.24 -6.92
N ARG A 501 33.76 -23.14 -7.86
CA ARG A 501 34.72 -23.54 -8.89
C ARG A 501 34.39 -22.84 -10.20
N LEU A 502 35.41 -22.25 -10.82
CA LEU A 502 35.30 -21.51 -12.07
C LEU A 502 36.21 -22.15 -13.12
N ASP A 503 35.67 -22.41 -14.31
CA ASP A 503 36.40 -22.94 -15.46
C ASP A 503 36.04 -22.13 -16.71
N LEU A 504 37.03 -21.41 -17.25
CA LEU A 504 36.87 -20.45 -18.34
C LEU A 504 37.33 -21.08 -19.66
N GLN A 505 36.46 -21.09 -20.66
CA GLN A 505 36.72 -21.61 -21.99
C GLN A 505 36.47 -20.53 -23.04
N LEU A 506 37.51 -19.87 -23.53
CA LEU A 506 37.38 -18.91 -24.62
C LEU A 506 37.43 -19.63 -25.96
N GLY A 507 36.65 -19.18 -26.94
CA GLY A 507 36.75 -19.70 -28.30
C GLY A 507 38.15 -19.40 -28.84
N HIS A 508 38.81 -20.39 -29.46
CA HIS A 508 40.12 -20.18 -30.07
C HIS A 508 40.06 -18.99 -31.03
N GLU A 509 40.85 -17.96 -30.75
CA GLU A 509 41.33 -17.08 -31.82
C GLU A 509 42.03 -18.00 -32.82
N THR A 510 41.44 -18.15 -33.99
CA THR A 510 42.18 -18.73 -35.12
C THR A 510 43.27 -17.72 -35.40
N THR A 511 44.48 -17.99 -34.91
CA THR A 511 45.67 -17.24 -35.28
C THR A 511 45.83 -17.40 -36.78
N VAL A 512 45.28 -16.46 -37.54
CA VAL A 512 45.66 -16.26 -38.94
C VAL A 512 47.07 -15.69 -38.88
N HIS A 513 48.05 -16.59 -38.81
CA HIS A 513 49.42 -16.25 -39.13
C HIS A 513 49.45 -15.85 -40.61
N LEU A 514 49.81 -14.59 -40.84
CA LEU A 514 50.12 -13.99 -42.14
C LEU A 514 51.15 -14.80 -42.93
#